data_AF-A0A2S8PUC1-F1
#
_entry.id   AF-A0A2S8PUC1-F1
#
_cell.length_a   1.000
_cell.length_b   1.000
_cell.length_c   1.000
_cell.angle_alpha   90.00
_cell.angle_beta   90.00
_cell.angle_gamma   90.00
#
_symmetry.space_group_name_H-M   'P 1'
#
loop_
_entity.id
_entity.type
_entity.pdbx_description
1 polymer ?
#
loop_
_entity_poly.entity_id
_entity_poly.type
_entity_poly.pdbx_seq_one_letter_code
_entity_poly.pdbx_strand_id
1 'polypeptide(L)'
;MNKKNILLILLSVLVIYALWRWYFPDPYHPNLTEKEKQVTTEMLANMQTRCVGRYLIDIPEAFGNVIHDGIFIGKARIETERLYPPEFEYRIEAREQELKTMQYVEPKDMPFLKKVYRLQNNDNMEGVIFDRNQDTAVPGFARVLEAHLYSNGVAFIVTM
;
A
#
# COMPACT_ATOMS: atom_id res chain seq x y z
N MET A 1 -17.57 45.78 -43.55
CA MET A 1 -17.03 45.86 -42.18
C MET A 1 -15.96 46.95 -42.14
N ASN A 2 -16.15 47.99 -41.33
CA ASN A 2 -15.28 49.17 -41.36
C ASN A 2 -13.93 48.86 -40.69
N LYS A 3 -12.81 49.44 -41.15
CA LYS A 3 -11.45 49.14 -40.62
C LYS A 3 -11.36 49.24 -39.10
N LYS A 4 -12.10 50.17 -38.48
CA LYS A 4 -12.20 50.32 -37.01
C LYS A 4 -12.86 49.14 -36.31
N ASN A 5 -13.89 48.52 -36.92
CA ASN A 5 -14.59 47.37 -36.34
C ASN A 5 -13.72 46.11 -36.40
N ILE A 6 -12.92 45.97 -37.45
CA ILE A 6 -11.92 44.89 -37.57
C ILE A 6 -10.86 45.03 -36.47
N LEU A 7 -10.38 46.25 -36.23
CA LEU A 7 -9.42 46.55 -35.18
C LEU A 7 -9.96 46.24 -33.77
N LEU A 8 -11.22 46.58 -33.50
CA LEU A 8 -11.89 46.30 -32.22
C LEU A 8 -12.05 44.79 -31.96
N ILE A 9 -12.40 44.02 -32.99
CA ILE A 9 -12.54 42.56 -32.88
C ILE A 9 -11.17 41.94 -32.58
N LEU A 10 -10.10 42.35 -33.27
CA LEU A 10 -8.74 41.86 -33.00
C LEU A 10 -8.27 42.16 -31.57
N LEU A 11 -8.56 43.36 -31.07
CA LEU A 11 -8.27 43.74 -29.68
C LEU A 11 -9.04 42.89 -28.68
N SER A 12 -10.33 42.64 -28.91
CA SER A 12 -11.12 41.76 -28.02
C SER A 12 -10.58 40.32 -27.98
N VAL A 13 -10.14 39.78 -29.12
CA VAL A 13 -9.57 38.43 -29.19
C VAL A 13 -8.24 38.36 -28.43
N LEU A 14 -7.38 39.38 -28.56
CA LEU A 14 -6.13 39.46 -27.80
C LEU A 14 -6.36 39.53 -26.29
N VAL A 15 -7.34 40.31 -25.85
CA VAL A 15 -7.70 40.42 -24.42
C VAL A 15 -8.24 39.10 -23.89
N ILE A 16 -9.13 38.43 -24.64
CA ILE A 16 -9.68 37.12 -24.26
C ILE A 16 -8.56 36.07 -24.17
N TYR A 17 -7.63 36.05 -25.13
CA TYR A 17 -6.50 35.12 -25.11
C TYR A 17 -5.56 35.37 -23.92
N ALA A 18 -5.26 36.63 -23.61
CA ALA A 18 -4.44 36.99 -22.45
C ALA A 18 -5.11 36.57 -21.13
N LEU A 19 -6.42 36.81 -20.99
CA LEU A 19 -7.20 36.37 -19.82
C LEU A 19 -7.25 34.86 -19.71
N TRP A 20 -7.40 34.14 -20.83
CA TRP A 20 -7.40 32.67 -20.86
C TRP A 20 -6.06 32.10 -20.42
N ARG A 21 -4.94 32.63 -20.93
CA ARG A 21 -3.58 32.19 -20.54
C ARG A 21 -3.23 32.51 -19.09
N TRP A 22 -3.79 33.59 -18.55
CA TRP A 22 -3.61 33.91 -17.14
C TRP A 22 -4.45 33.01 -16.22
N TYR A 23 -5.67 32.69 -16.63
CA TYR A 23 -6.56 31.79 -15.88
C TYR A 23 -6.11 30.33 -15.94
N PHE A 24 -5.48 29.91 -17.04
CA PHE A 24 -4.88 28.60 -17.23
C PHE A 24 -3.36 28.73 -17.40
N PRO A 25 -2.59 28.95 -16.32
CA PRO A 25 -1.15 28.96 -16.42
C PRO A 25 -0.66 27.62 -16.96
N ASP A 26 0.30 27.66 -17.88
CA ASP A 26 0.92 26.45 -18.42
C ASP A 26 1.42 25.58 -17.25
N PRO A 27 1.14 24.27 -17.25
CA PRO A 27 1.61 23.39 -16.19
C PRO A 27 3.14 23.51 -16.09
N TYR A 28 3.64 23.59 -14.86
CA TYR A 28 5.08 23.70 -14.62
C TYR A 28 5.80 22.49 -15.19
N HIS A 29 6.63 22.72 -16.20
CA HIS A 29 7.55 21.73 -16.74
C HIS A 29 8.96 22.08 -16.26
N PRO A 30 9.60 21.24 -15.42
CA PRO A 30 10.98 21.49 -15.02
C PRO A 30 11.89 21.42 -16.25
N ASN A 31 12.75 22.42 -16.42
CA ASN A 31 13.81 22.37 -17.44
C ASN A 31 14.91 21.43 -16.95
N LEU A 32 14.91 20.20 -17.46
CA LEU A 32 15.95 19.22 -17.19
C LEU A 32 17.24 19.61 -17.92
N THR A 33 18.37 19.51 -17.22
CA THR A 33 19.71 19.54 -17.83
C THR A 33 19.88 18.36 -18.78
N GLU A 34 20.83 18.44 -19.72
CA GLU A 34 21.09 17.32 -20.66
C GLU A 34 21.41 16.00 -19.94
N LYS A 35 22.13 16.08 -18.81
CA LYS A 35 22.40 14.91 -17.97
C LYS A 35 21.12 14.34 -17.35
N GLU A 36 20.25 15.18 -16.81
CA GLU A 36 18.98 14.73 -16.25
C GLU A 36 18.06 14.14 -17.32
N LYS A 37 17.99 14.76 -18.51
CA LYS A 37 17.26 14.20 -19.66
C LYS A 37 17.76 12.82 -20.03
N GLN A 38 19.08 12.63 -20.10
CA GLN A 38 19.68 11.34 -20.42
C GLN A 38 19.28 10.29 -19.38
N VAL A 39 19.46 10.58 -18.08
CA VAL A 39 19.10 9.66 -17.00
C VAL A 39 17.61 9.33 -17.00
N THR A 40 16.73 10.32 -17.11
CA THR A 40 15.28 10.10 -17.16
C THR A 40 14.89 9.27 -18.38
N THR A 41 15.50 9.52 -19.54
CA THR A 41 15.21 8.77 -20.77
C THR A 41 15.65 7.31 -20.66
N GLU A 42 16.87 7.07 -20.17
CA GLU A 42 17.39 5.71 -19.94
C GLU A 42 16.54 4.96 -18.91
N MET A 43 16.14 5.63 -17.84
CA MET A 43 15.33 5.05 -16.77
C MET A 43 13.91 4.70 -17.25
N LEU A 44 13.29 5.55 -18.09
CA LEU A 44 11.97 5.30 -18.65
C LEU A 44 11.99 4.42 -19.92
N ALA A 45 13.16 3.96 -20.37
CA ALA A 45 13.28 3.19 -21.61
C ALA A 45 12.61 1.80 -21.51
N ASN A 46 12.57 1.20 -20.31
CA ASN A 46 11.95 -0.10 -20.06
C ASN A 46 10.87 -0.02 -18.98
N MET A 47 9.66 0.36 -19.40
CA MET A 47 8.49 0.41 -18.53
C MET A 47 7.81 -0.95 -18.44
N GLN A 48 7.46 -1.37 -17.23
CA GLN A 48 6.74 -2.61 -16.97
C GLN A 48 5.42 -2.34 -16.26
N THR A 49 4.34 -2.93 -16.77
CA THR A 49 3.02 -2.86 -16.12
C THR A 49 3.00 -3.69 -14.84
N ARG A 50 2.65 -3.05 -13.72
CA ARG A 50 2.56 -3.65 -12.39
C ARG A 50 1.16 -3.46 -11.81
N CYS A 51 0.69 -4.46 -11.05
CA CYS A 51 -0.59 -4.42 -10.36
C CYS A 51 -0.42 -3.79 -8.97
N VAL A 52 -1.13 -2.70 -8.71
CA VAL A 52 -1.21 -2.07 -7.38
C VAL A 52 -2.67 -2.00 -6.95
N GLY A 53 -3.07 -2.96 -6.12
CA GLY A 53 -4.45 -3.11 -5.68
C GLY A 53 -5.40 -3.34 -6.86
N ARG A 54 -6.15 -2.29 -7.22
CA ARG A 54 -7.15 -2.31 -8.32
C ARG A 54 -6.65 -1.66 -9.61
N TYR A 55 -5.45 -1.09 -9.60
CA TYR A 55 -4.92 -0.33 -10.73
C TYR A 55 -3.74 -1.04 -11.36
N LEU A 56 -3.56 -0.80 -12.65
CA LEU A 56 -2.35 -1.12 -13.39
C LEU A 56 -1.57 0.17 -13.57
N ILE A 57 -0.29 0.15 -13.19
CA ILE A 57 0.61 1.27 -13.38
C ILE A 57 1.88 0.80 -14.06
N ASP A 58 2.39 1.59 -14.99
CA ASP A 58 3.67 1.32 -15.63
C ASP A 58 4.79 1.91 -14.78
N ILE A 59 5.73 1.07 -14.37
CA ILE A 59 6.89 1.46 -13.57
C ILE A 59 8.16 1.01 -14.30
N PRO A 60 9.22 1.83 -14.36
CA PRO A 60 10.52 1.37 -14.81
C PRO A 60 10.99 0.11 -14.11
N GLU A 61 11.56 -0.82 -14.86
CA GLU A 61 12.16 -2.04 -14.32
C GLU A 61 13.17 -1.76 -13.19
N ALA A 62 13.93 -0.67 -13.32
CA ALA A 62 14.96 -0.26 -12.37
C ALA A 62 14.45 0.02 -10.95
N PHE A 63 13.16 0.32 -10.75
CA PHE A 63 12.62 0.60 -9.42
C PHE A 63 12.44 -0.65 -8.55
N GLY A 64 12.43 -1.86 -9.12
CA GLY A 64 12.18 -3.07 -8.35
C GLY A 64 10.88 -3.01 -7.50
N ASN A 65 10.74 -3.91 -6.53
CA ASN A 65 9.68 -3.81 -5.53
C ASN A 65 10.13 -2.83 -4.44
N VAL A 66 9.74 -1.56 -4.53
CA VAL A 66 10.18 -0.48 -3.62
C VAL A 66 9.59 -0.60 -2.20
N ILE A 67 8.53 -1.39 -2.01
CA ILE A 67 7.79 -1.44 -0.74
C ILE A 67 8.02 -2.78 -0.04
N HIS A 68 8.72 -2.73 1.10
CA HIS A 68 8.92 -3.86 2.01
C HIS A 68 8.08 -3.74 3.31
N ASP A 69 7.47 -2.59 3.56
CA ASP A 69 6.83 -2.25 4.85
C ASP A 69 5.38 -2.72 4.98
N GLY A 70 4.95 -3.68 4.15
CA GLY A 70 3.56 -4.14 4.08
C GLY A 70 2.62 -3.16 3.37
N ILE A 71 1.40 -3.62 3.11
CA ILE A 71 0.33 -2.85 2.46
C ILE A 71 -0.76 -2.56 3.50
N PHE A 72 -1.31 -1.36 3.50
CA PHE A 72 -2.43 -1.00 4.37
C PHE A 72 -3.75 -1.00 3.60
N ILE A 73 -4.75 -1.71 4.11
CA ILE A 73 -6.14 -1.63 3.66
C ILE A 73 -6.99 -1.10 4.82
N GLY A 74 -7.34 0.19 4.75
CA GLY A 74 -7.96 0.88 5.88
C GLY A 74 -6.99 0.93 7.06
N LYS A 75 -7.35 0.29 8.19
CA LYS A 75 -6.49 0.15 9.37
C LYS A 75 -5.72 -1.17 9.41
N ALA A 76 -6.05 -2.12 8.54
CA ALA A 76 -5.40 -3.42 8.52
C ALA A 76 -4.05 -3.32 7.81
N ARG A 77 -2.99 -3.78 8.48
CA ARG A 77 -1.66 -3.92 7.90
C ARG A 77 -1.50 -5.36 7.39
N ILE A 78 -1.10 -5.50 6.14
CA ILE A 78 -0.93 -6.78 5.44
C ILE A 78 0.53 -6.93 5.06
N GLU A 79 1.16 -7.98 5.56
CA GLU A 79 2.51 -8.38 5.20
C GLU A 79 2.45 -9.70 4.45
N THR A 80 3.35 -9.88 3.48
CA THR A 80 3.37 -11.06 2.60
C THR A 80 4.75 -11.65 2.55
N GLU A 81 4.83 -12.98 2.64
CA GLU A 81 6.07 -13.73 2.58
C GLU A 81 5.84 -15.00 1.77
N ARG A 82 6.81 -15.39 0.94
CA ARG A 82 6.75 -16.70 0.26
C ARG A 82 7.24 -17.76 1.22
N LEU A 83 6.38 -18.72 1.56
CA LEU A 83 6.69 -19.82 2.47
C LEU A 83 6.24 -21.15 1.85
N TYR A 84 7.02 -22.20 2.12
CA TYR A 84 6.57 -23.55 1.83
C TYR A 84 5.50 -23.97 2.85
N PRO A 85 4.54 -24.84 2.48
CA PRO A 85 3.44 -25.20 3.38
C PRO A 85 3.88 -25.69 4.77
N PRO A 86 4.89 -26.59 4.91
CA PRO A 86 5.34 -27.05 6.22
C PRO A 86 5.93 -25.94 7.10
N GLU A 87 6.56 -24.93 6.48
CA GLU A 87 7.13 -23.78 7.19
C GLU A 87 6.02 -22.86 7.70
N PHE A 88 4.94 -22.69 6.92
CA PHE A 88 3.76 -21.99 7.37
C PHE A 88 3.10 -22.70 8.56
N GLU A 89 2.92 -24.02 8.51
CA GLU A 89 2.37 -24.80 9.63
C GLU A 89 3.21 -24.60 10.90
N TYR A 90 4.53 -24.73 10.80
CA TYR A 90 5.44 -24.49 11.92
C TYR A 90 5.32 -23.06 12.47
N ARG A 91 5.22 -22.05 11.59
CA ARG A 91 5.06 -20.64 12.00
C ARG A 91 3.79 -20.44 12.83
N ILE A 92 2.67 -21.05 12.44
CA ILE A 92 1.41 -20.98 13.20
C ILE A 92 1.58 -21.59 14.59
N GLU A 93 2.16 -22.79 14.66
CA GLU A 93 2.37 -23.49 15.92
C GLU A 93 3.29 -22.71 16.87
N ALA A 94 4.44 -22.25 16.35
CA ALA A 94 5.39 -21.46 17.11
C ALA A 94 4.76 -20.16 17.65
N ARG A 95 4.02 -19.46 16.79
CA ARG A 95 3.32 -18.22 17.18
C ARG A 95 2.22 -18.48 18.21
N GLU A 96 1.45 -19.54 18.08
CA GLU A 96 0.41 -19.88 19.06
C GLU A 96 1.04 -20.21 20.43
N GLN A 97 2.17 -20.92 20.47
CA GLN A 97 2.88 -21.21 21.72
C GLN A 97 3.48 -19.96 22.36
N GLU A 98 4.07 -19.08 21.56
CA GLU A 98 4.56 -17.79 22.02
C GLU A 98 3.43 -16.98 22.68
N LEU A 99 2.28 -16.86 22.01
CA LEU A 99 1.12 -16.10 22.52
C LEU A 99 0.50 -16.72 23.78
N LYS A 100 0.56 -18.06 23.94
CA LYS A 100 0.09 -18.75 25.16
C LYS A 100 1.02 -18.56 26.35
N THR A 101 2.32 -18.46 26.10
CA THR A 101 3.36 -18.36 27.14
C THR A 101 3.70 -16.91 27.50
N MET A 102 3.26 -15.95 26.69
CA MET A 102 3.49 -14.52 26.91
C MET A 102 2.88 -14.05 28.23
N GLN A 103 3.74 -13.48 29.09
CA GLN A 103 3.37 -12.90 30.37
C GLN A 103 3.01 -11.43 30.20
N TYR A 104 2.04 -10.98 30.99
CA TYR A 104 1.61 -9.59 31.04
C TYR A 104 2.21 -8.85 32.23
N VAL A 105 2.32 -7.53 32.13
CA VAL A 105 2.75 -6.71 33.28
C VAL A 105 1.73 -6.79 34.42
N GLU A 106 0.44 -6.72 34.09
CA GLU A 106 -0.65 -6.83 35.06
C GLU A 106 -1.35 -8.20 34.96
N PRO A 107 -1.31 -9.03 36.02
CA PRO A 107 -1.91 -10.37 35.99
C PRO A 107 -3.42 -10.39 35.70
N LYS A 108 -4.14 -9.30 35.99
CA LYS A 108 -5.59 -9.19 35.75
C LYS A 108 -5.97 -9.21 34.27
N ASP A 109 -5.04 -8.84 33.40
CA ASP A 109 -5.26 -8.70 31.96
C ASP A 109 -4.89 -9.98 31.17
N MET A 110 -4.38 -10.99 31.88
CA MET A 110 -4.13 -12.35 31.37
C MET A 110 -5.43 -13.12 31.09
N PRO A 111 -5.41 -14.13 30.19
CA PRO A 111 -4.27 -14.55 29.34
C PRO A 111 -4.03 -13.58 28.17
N PHE A 112 -2.80 -13.56 27.61
CA PHE A 112 -2.47 -12.71 26.44
C PHE A 112 -3.25 -13.13 25.19
N LEU A 113 -3.24 -14.44 24.88
CA LEU A 113 -4.08 -15.04 23.85
C LEU A 113 -5.51 -15.23 24.37
N LYS A 114 -6.48 -14.57 23.74
CA LYS A 114 -7.90 -14.61 24.12
C LYS A 114 -8.63 -15.73 23.39
N LYS A 115 -8.40 -15.87 22.09
CA LYS A 115 -9.06 -16.89 21.27
C LYS A 115 -8.29 -17.21 20.00
N VAL A 116 -8.45 -18.45 19.52
CA VAL A 116 -7.89 -18.93 18.25
C VAL A 116 -9.03 -19.36 17.35
N TYR A 117 -9.10 -18.78 16.15
CA TYR A 117 -10.06 -19.16 15.12
C TYR A 117 -9.30 -19.87 14.00
N ARG A 118 -9.57 -21.16 13.81
CA ARG A 118 -8.99 -21.95 12.73
C ARG A 118 -9.91 -21.86 11.51
N LEU A 119 -9.34 -21.41 10.39
CA LEU A 119 -10.03 -21.27 9.12
C LEU A 119 -9.75 -22.55 8.31
N GLN A 120 -10.58 -23.57 8.52
CA GLN A 120 -10.57 -24.78 7.70
C GLN A 120 -11.75 -24.70 6.72
N ASN A 121 -11.57 -25.14 5.47
CA ASN A 121 -12.62 -25.33 4.46
C ASN A 121 -13.18 -24.10 3.72
N ASN A 122 -12.41 -23.04 3.51
CA ASN A 122 -12.83 -21.99 2.57
C ASN A 122 -11.94 -22.04 1.32
N ASP A 123 -12.55 -22.37 0.18
CA ASP A 123 -12.05 -22.32 -1.20
C ASP A 123 -10.63 -21.73 -1.39
N ASN A 124 -9.60 -22.53 -1.10
CA ASN A 124 -8.17 -22.25 -1.34
C ASN A 124 -7.46 -21.26 -0.39
N MET A 125 -7.96 -21.06 0.84
CA MET A 125 -7.26 -20.29 1.86
C MET A 125 -7.28 -20.99 3.22
N GLU A 126 -6.10 -21.36 3.69
CA GLU A 126 -5.88 -21.95 5.01
C GLU A 126 -5.35 -20.88 5.96
N GLY A 127 -5.65 -20.99 7.25
CA GLY A 127 -5.08 -20.06 8.21
C GLY A 127 -5.68 -20.07 9.60
N VAL A 128 -5.17 -19.16 10.43
CA VAL A 128 -5.57 -18.96 11.81
C VAL A 128 -5.71 -17.47 12.09
N ILE A 129 -6.72 -17.09 12.87
CA ILE A 129 -6.84 -15.75 13.45
C ILE A 129 -6.65 -15.86 14.96
N PHE A 130 -5.69 -15.11 15.48
CA PHE A 130 -5.45 -14.93 16.92
C PHE A 130 -6.14 -13.65 17.38
N ASP A 131 -7.08 -13.77 18.32
CA ASP A 131 -7.54 -12.65 19.15
C ASP A 131 -6.60 -12.59 20.36
N ARG A 132 -5.82 -11.51 20.44
CA ARG A 132 -4.81 -11.31 21.48
C ARG A 132 -4.82 -9.87 21.98
N ASN A 133 -4.25 -9.66 23.16
CA ASN A 133 -3.96 -8.31 23.64
C ASN A 133 -3.02 -7.59 22.66
N GLN A 134 -3.18 -6.26 22.57
CA GLN A 134 -2.39 -5.42 21.67
C GLN A 134 -0.90 -5.47 21.99
N ASP A 135 -0.54 -5.31 23.26
CA ASP A 135 0.82 -5.20 23.81
C ASP A 135 0.82 -5.77 25.24
N THR A 136 1.96 -6.07 25.86
CA THR A 136 2.08 -6.57 27.24
C THR A 136 1.83 -5.51 28.34
N ALA A 137 1.84 -4.22 27.98
CA ALA A 137 1.73 -3.09 28.91
C ALA A 137 0.44 -2.24 28.76
N VAL A 138 -0.50 -2.66 27.91
CA VAL A 138 -1.77 -1.96 27.65
C VAL A 138 -2.90 -2.66 28.41
N PRO A 139 -4.05 -2.05 28.74
CA PRO A 139 -5.15 -2.80 29.37
C PRO A 139 -5.69 -3.96 28.50
N GLY A 140 -6.12 -5.07 29.11
CA GLY A 140 -6.53 -6.30 28.40
C GLY A 140 -7.83 -6.21 27.58
N PHE A 141 -8.51 -5.05 27.59
CA PHE A 141 -9.59 -4.74 26.67
C PHE A 141 -9.08 -4.25 25.30
N ALA A 142 -7.85 -3.73 25.23
CA ALA A 142 -7.21 -3.36 23.97
C ALA A 142 -6.68 -4.62 23.31
N ARG A 143 -7.37 -5.02 22.24
CA ARG A 143 -7.14 -6.27 21.53
C ARG A 143 -6.91 -6.01 20.06
N VAL A 144 -6.15 -6.91 19.45
CA VAL A 144 -5.90 -6.93 18.02
C VAL A 144 -6.23 -8.31 17.47
N LEU A 145 -6.70 -8.33 16.23
CA LEU A 145 -6.84 -9.56 15.46
C LEU A 145 -5.58 -9.72 14.61
N GLU A 146 -4.83 -10.77 14.89
CA GLU A 146 -3.65 -11.17 14.11
C GLU A 146 -3.99 -12.42 13.31
N ALA A 147 -4.24 -12.26 12.01
CA ALA A 147 -4.51 -13.35 11.10
C ALA A 147 -3.24 -13.79 10.38
N HIS A 148 -3.03 -15.09 10.32
CA HIS A 148 -2.02 -15.75 9.50
C HIS A 148 -2.73 -16.58 8.46
N LEU A 149 -2.59 -16.23 7.19
CA LEU A 149 -3.29 -16.87 6.07
C LEU A 149 -2.28 -17.44 5.09
N TYR A 150 -2.67 -18.47 4.35
CA TYR A 150 -1.84 -19.11 3.35
C TYR A 150 -2.65 -19.36 2.08
N SER A 151 -2.06 -18.99 0.94
CA SER A 151 -2.61 -19.29 -0.36
C SER A 151 -1.49 -19.41 -1.40
N ASN A 152 -1.46 -20.52 -2.13
CA ASN A 152 -0.61 -20.74 -3.31
C ASN A 152 0.88 -20.40 -3.11
N GLY A 153 1.51 -20.82 -2.01
CA GLY A 153 2.94 -20.56 -1.76
C GLY A 153 3.23 -19.21 -1.10
N VAL A 154 2.20 -18.43 -0.79
CA VAL A 154 2.32 -17.12 -0.14
C VAL A 154 1.58 -17.13 1.19
N ALA A 155 2.29 -16.73 2.22
CA ALA A 155 1.75 -16.51 3.54
C ALA A 155 1.48 -15.01 3.75
N PHE A 156 0.39 -14.70 4.44
CA PHE A 156 -0.05 -13.36 4.78
C PHE A 156 -0.10 -13.23 6.30
N ILE A 157 0.33 -12.07 6.80
CA ILE A 157 0.08 -11.65 8.17
C ILE A 157 -0.80 -10.40 8.08
N VAL A 158 -1.98 -10.45 8.69
CA VAL A 158 -2.92 -9.33 8.74
C VAL A 158 -3.12 -8.93 10.19
N THR A 159 -2.84 -7.67 10.52
CA THR A 159 -3.05 -7.13 11.87
C THR A 159 -4.03 -5.97 11.82
N MET A 160 -5.01 -5.98 12.73
CA MET A 160 -6.04 -4.95 12.86
C MET A 160 -6.43 -4.71 14.31
#